data_AF-A0A949XDB9-F1
#
_entry.id   AF-A0A949XDB9-F1
#
_cell.length_a   1.000
_cell.length_b   1.000
_cell.length_c   1.000
_cell.angle_alpha   90.00
_cell.angle_beta   90.00
_cell.angle_gamma   90.00
#
_symmetry.space_group_name_H-M   'P 1'
#
loop_
_entity.id
_entity.type
_entity.pdbx_description
1 polymer ?
#
loop_
_entity_poly.entity_id
_entity_poly.type
_entity_poly.pdbx_seq_one_letter_code
_entity_poly.pdbx_strand_id
1 'polypeptide(L)'
;MDDVTATSWDTMARPASRDEFGAKLAFTIEHAQRWLIDRQHPEGYWQAALEANGEMNAEFIIFNRFMGLKPDPALDAKLKKYLLDTQQPDGSWPLFPDGEG
;
A
#
# COMPACT_ATOMS: atom_id res chain seq x y z
N MET A 1 53.32 -21.76 17.03
CA MET A 1 52.28 -21.69 18.06
C MET A 1 51.52 -20.39 17.83
N ASP A 2 50.69 -20.47 16.81
CA ASP A 2 49.38 -19.87 16.58
C ASP A 2 49.11 -18.45 17.05
N ASP A 3 49.12 -17.58 16.02
CA ASP A 3 48.23 -16.46 15.77
C ASP A 3 46.84 -16.57 16.41
N VAL A 4 46.58 -15.77 17.45
CA VAL A 4 45.22 -15.42 17.89
C VAL A 4 45.26 -14.01 18.48
N THR A 5 44.58 -13.06 17.82
CA THR A 5 43.80 -11.90 18.38
C THR A 5 43.83 -10.64 17.50
N ALA A 6 43.65 -10.79 16.18
CA ALA A 6 42.96 -9.74 15.42
C ALA A 6 41.45 -9.96 15.60
N THR A 7 40.91 -9.48 16.72
CA THR A 7 39.51 -9.65 17.05
C THR A 7 38.64 -8.86 16.07
N SER A 8 37.70 -9.59 15.47
CA SER A 8 36.74 -9.23 14.43
C SER A 8 35.68 -8.19 14.86
N TRP A 9 36.06 -7.06 15.45
CA TRP A 9 35.14 -5.97 15.84
C TRP A 9 35.06 -4.81 14.84
N ASP A 10 35.89 -4.81 13.79
CA ASP A 10 35.94 -3.70 12.81
C ASP A 10 34.79 -3.73 11.77
N THR A 11 33.93 -4.76 11.83
CA THR A 11 32.76 -4.94 10.94
C THR A 11 31.43 -4.72 11.66
N MET A 12 31.39 -3.89 12.71
CA MET A 12 30.12 -3.30 13.14
C MET A 12 29.90 -2.04 12.32
N ALA A 13 28.83 -2.01 11.51
CA ALA A 13 28.50 -0.91 10.63
C ALA A 13 28.65 0.44 11.34
N ARG A 14 29.69 1.20 10.97
CA ARG A 14 29.96 2.52 11.52
C ARG A 14 28.72 3.39 11.22
N PRO A 15 28.14 4.10 12.20
CA PRO A 15 27.01 4.98 11.92
C PRO A 15 27.40 5.94 10.80
N ALA A 16 26.49 6.10 9.82
CA ALA A 16 26.68 6.99 8.69
C ALA A 16 27.15 8.36 9.18
N SER A 17 28.13 8.96 8.50
CA SER A 17 28.56 10.31 8.84
C SER A 17 27.37 11.27 8.69
N ARG A 18 27.37 12.40 9.41
CA ARG A 18 26.32 13.42 9.26
C ARG A 18 26.15 13.86 7.80
N ASP A 19 27.24 13.89 7.03
CA ASP A 19 27.23 14.25 5.62
C ASP A 19 26.57 13.17 4.75
N GLU A 20 26.87 11.89 5.02
CA GLU A 20 26.24 10.76 4.31
C GLU A 20 24.73 10.71 4.60
N PHE A 21 24.33 10.93 5.85
CA PHE A 21 22.92 11.03 6.22
C PHE A 21 22.24 12.20 5.50
N GLY A 22 22.88 13.38 5.48
CA GLY A 22 22.37 14.56 4.79
C GLY A 22 22.18 14.33 3.29
N ALA A 23 23.17 13.69 2.63
CA ALA A 23 23.10 13.35 1.22
C ALA A 23 21.95 12.36 0.92
N LYS A 24 21.79 11.32 1.76
CA LYS A 24 20.70 10.35 1.63
C LYS A 24 19.33 11.01 1.80
N LEU A 25 19.18 11.88 2.79
CA LEU A 25 17.94 12.60 3.03
C LEU A 25 17.56 13.50 1.85
N ALA A 26 18.51 14.29 1.34
CA ALA A 26 18.29 15.14 0.18
C ALA A 26 17.86 14.32 -1.06
N PHE A 27 18.56 13.22 -1.31
CA PHE A 27 18.23 12.29 -2.39
C PHE A 27 16.81 11.70 -2.25
N THR A 28 16.42 11.27 -1.05
CA THR A 28 15.08 10.72 -0.78
C THR A 28 13.99 11.76 -1.00
N ILE A 29 14.20 13.00 -0.54
CA ILE A 29 13.24 14.10 -0.73
C ILE A 29 13.06 14.39 -2.22
N GLU A 30 14.15 14.53 -2.97
CA GLU A 30 14.10 14.80 -4.41
C GLU A 30 13.39 13.68 -5.18
N HIS A 31 13.64 12.42 -4.82
CA HIS A 31 12.94 11.28 -5.42
C HIS A 31 11.44 11.28 -5.10
N ALA A 32 11.05 11.53 -3.85
CA ALA A 32 9.65 11.58 -3.46
C ALA A 32 8.90 12.73 -4.17
N GLN A 33 9.55 13.89 -4.28
CA GLN A 33 9.00 15.04 -5.00
C GLN A 33 8.75 14.72 -6.48
N ARG A 34 9.76 14.16 -7.18
CA ARG A 34 9.61 13.76 -8.58
C ARG A 34 8.50 12.73 -8.75
N TRP A 35 8.47 11.70 -7.90
CA TRP A 35 7.43 10.67 -7.96
C TRP A 35 6.01 11.22 -7.83
N LEU A 36 5.80 12.22 -6.96
CA LEU A 36 4.51 12.89 -6.78
C LEU A 36 4.17 13.79 -7.96
N ILE A 37 5.12 14.61 -8.42
CA ILE A 37 4.90 15.54 -9.54
C ILE A 37 4.58 14.77 -10.83
N ASP A 38 5.28 13.67 -11.10
CA ASP A 38 5.04 12.79 -12.26
C ASP A 38 3.62 12.17 -12.27
N ARG A 39 2.93 12.19 -11.13
CA ARG A 39 1.56 11.66 -10.95
C ARG A 39 0.51 12.75 -10.81
N GLN A 40 0.89 14.02 -10.89
CA GLN A 40 -0.06 15.11 -10.87
C GLN A 40 -0.88 15.08 -12.17
N HIS A 41 -2.20 15.20 -12.06
CA HIS A 41 -3.07 15.35 -13.22
C HIS A 41 -2.72 16.63 -13.98
N PRO A 42 -2.88 16.70 -15.31
CA PRO A 42 -2.61 17.93 -16.08
C PRO A 42 -3.37 19.17 -15.60
N GLU A 43 -4.49 18.99 -14.92
CA GLU A 43 -5.30 20.07 -14.32
C GLU A 43 -4.78 20.52 -12.93
N GLY A 44 -3.75 19.89 -12.40
CA GLY A 44 -3.05 20.30 -11.18
C GLY A 44 -3.43 19.58 -9.88
N TYR A 45 -4.34 18.61 -9.92
CA TYR A 45 -4.72 17.82 -8.74
C TYR A 45 -4.01 16.46 -8.67
N TRP A 46 -4.06 15.81 -7.50
CA TRP A 46 -3.66 14.40 -7.34
C TRP A 46 -4.90 13.53 -7.17
N GLN A 47 -4.92 12.38 -7.85
CA GLN A 47 -6.00 11.41 -7.76
C GLN A 47 -5.40 10.03 -7.52
N ALA A 48 -5.89 9.40 -6.47
CA ALA A 48 -5.56 8.03 -6.11
C ALA A 48 -6.83 7.33 -5.62
N ALA A 49 -6.82 6.00 -5.61
CA ALA A 49 -7.90 5.24 -5.00
C ALA A 49 -7.93 5.51 -3.49
N LEU A 50 -9.10 5.85 -2.97
CA LEU A 50 -9.36 5.80 -1.54
C LEU A 50 -9.84 4.38 -1.21
N GLU A 51 -8.95 3.57 -0.65
CA GLU A 51 -9.28 2.22 -0.25
C GLU A 51 -10.02 2.23 1.09
N ALA A 52 -11.09 1.44 1.17
CA ALA A 52 -11.95 1.29 2.34
C ALA A 52 -12.32 -0.20 2.50
N ASN A 53 -13.17 -0.51 3.48
CA ASN A 53 -13.69 -1.86 3.68
C ASN A 53 -14.55 -2.35 2.48
N GLY A 54 -14.91 -3.63 2.50
CA GLY A 54 -15.75 -4.24 1.45
C GLY A 54 -17.22 -3.79 1.45
N GLU A 55 -17.66 -3.03 2.45
CA GLU A 55 -19.07 -2.71 2.70
C GLU A 55 -19.73 -1.99 1.54
N MET A 56 -19.15 -0.87 1.08
CA MET A 56 -19.72 -0.06 0.00
C MET A 56 -19.88 -0.85 -1.30
N ASN A 57 -18.98 -1.81 -1.57
CA ASN A 57 -19.06 -2.71 -2.72
C ASN A 57 -20.24 -3.69 -2.58
N ALA A 58 -20.41 -4.29 -1.39
CA ALA A 58 -21.51 -5.20 -1.10
C ALA A 58 -22.87 -4.48 -1.16
N GLU A 59 -22.97 -3.29 -0.57
CA GLU A 59 -24.16 -2.44 -0.61
C GLU A 59 -24.55 -2.07 -2.03
N PHE A 60 -23.58 -1.72 -2.89
CA PHE A 60 -23.84 -1.41 -4.29
C PHE A 60 -24.42 -2.62 -5.06
N ILE A 61 -23.91 -3.83 -4.80
CA ILE A 61 -24.47 -5.05 -5.40
C ILE A 61 -25.92 -5.23 -4.92
N ILE A 62 -26.15 -5.18 -3.60
CA ILE A 62 -27.47 -5.36 -2.99
C ILE A 62 -28.47 -4.33 -3.55
N PHE A 63 -28.07 -3.06 -3.61
CA PHE A 63 -28.89 -1.96 -4.11
C PHE A 63 -29.33 -2.20 -5.56
N ASN A 64 -28.40 -2.57 -6.46
CA ASN A 64 -28.75 -2.84 -7.85
C ASN A 64 -29.74 -4.00 -7.99
N ARG A 65 -29.58 -5.07 -7.19
CA ARG A 65 -30.53 -6.19 -7.17
C ARG A 65 -31.89 -5.77 -6.64
N PHE A 66 -31.92 -5.00 -5.56
CA PHE A 66 -33.15 -4.47 -4.97
C PHE A 66 -33.93 -3.59 -5.95
N MET A 67 -33.24 -2.75 -6.73
CA MET A 67 -33.85 -1.87 -7.71
C MET A 67 -34.21 -2.57 -9.04
N GLY A 68 -33.92 -3.87 -9.19
CA GLY A 68 -34.14 -4.59 -10.45
C GLY A 68 -33.26 -4.11 -11.61
N LEU A 69 -32.15 -3.42 -11.31
CA LEU A 69 -31.23 -2.93 -12.32
C LEU A 69 -30.40 -4.09 -12.86
N LYS A 70 -30.25 -4.15 -14.19
CA LYS A 70 -29.37 -5.13 -14.82
C LYS A 70 -27.93 -4.71 -14.57
N PRO A 71 -27.11 -5.50 -13.85
CA PRO A 71 -25.72 -5.15 -13.60
C PRO A 71 -24.92 -5.20 -14.91
N ASP A 72 -23.95 -4.31 -15.06
CA ASP A 72 -22.87 -4.49 -16.03
C ASP A 72 -22.07 -5.74 -15.65
N PRO A 73 -22.03 -6.79 -16.49
CA PRO A 73 -21.34 -8.03 -16.18
C PRO A 73 -19.85 -7.86 -15.84
N ALA A 74 -19.18 -6.88 -16.47
CA ALA A 74 -17.76 -6.65 -16.21
C ALA A 74 -17.54 -6.00 -14.83
N LEU A 75 -18.41 -5.07 -14.44
CA LEU A 75 -18.38 -4.46 -13.11
C LEU A 75 -18.75 -5.48 -12.03
N ASP A 76 -19.81 -6.26 -12.23
CA ASP A 76 -20.27 -7.28 -11.29
C ASP A 76 -19.18 -8.32 -11.01
N ALA A 77 -18.46 -8.76 -12.06
CA ALA A 77 -17.32 -9.67 -11.92
C ALA A 77 -16.16 -9.05 -11.13
N LYS A 78 -15.86 -7.76 -11.34
CA LYS A 78 -14.81 -7.04 -10.59
C LYS A 78 -15.17 -6.90 -9.11
N LEU A 79 -16.41 -6.51 -8.81
CA LEU A 79 -16.88 -6.35 -7.43
C LEU A 79 -16.88 -7.69 -6.68
N LYS A 80 -17.35 -8.77 -7.33
CA LYS A 80 -17.28 -10.12 -6.77
C LYS A 80 -15.84 -10.54 -6.49
N LYS A 81 -14.93 -10.33 -7.45
CA LYS A 81 -13.52 -10.66 -7.27
C LYS A 81 -12.93 -9.88 -6.10
N TYR A 82 -13.17 -8.57 -6.03
CA TYR A 82 -12.68 -7.72 -4.93
C TYR A 82 -13.14 -8.25 -3.57
N LEU A 83 -14.45 -8.49 -3.39
CA LEU A 83 -14.97 -9.00 -2.12
C LEU A 83 -14.34 -10.33 -1.70
N LEU A 84 -14.08 -11.23 -2.64
CA LEU A 84 -13.43 -12.51 -2.33
C LEU A 84 -11.93 -12.35 -2.04
N ASP A 85 -11.25 -11.47 -2.77
CA ASP A 85 -9.81 -11.20 -2.57
C ASP A 85 -9.55 -10.51 -1.22
N THR A 86 -10.49 -9.72 -0.71
CA THR A 86 -10.37 -8.99 0.56
C THR A 86 -10.97 -9.74 1.76
N GLN A 87 -11.45 -10.97 1.57
CA GLN A 87 -11.97 -11.78 2.67
C GLN A 87 -10.81 -12.34 3.49
N GLN A 88 -10.89 -12.23 4.81
CA GLN A 88 -9.89 -12.81 5.71
C GLN A 88 -10.00 -14.35 5.78
N PRO A 89 -8.95 -15.07 6.23
CA PRO A 89 -8.97 -16.53 6.34
C PRO A 89 -10.08 -17.09 7.24
N ASP A 90 -10.56 -16.32 8.22
CA ASP A 90 -11.68 -16.67 9.10
C ASP A 90 -13.06 -16.41 8.46
N GLY A 91 -13.08 -15.84 7.26
CA GLY A 91 -14.28 -15.52 6.50
C GLY A 91 -14.81 -14.11 6.70
N SER A 92 -14.18 -13.28 7.53
CA SER A 92 -14.62 -11.92 7.83
C SER A 92 -14.18 -10.87 6.81
N TRP A 93 -14.74 -9.65 6.95
CA TRP A 93 -14.33 -8.43 6.24
C TRP A 93 -14.14 -7.28 7.24
N PRO A 94 -12.90 -7.05 7.73
CA PRO A 94 -12.65 -6.04 8.76
C PRO A 94 -12.73 -4.61 8.21
N LEU A 95 -12.82 -3.63 9.13
CA LEU A 95 -12.87 -2.19 8.79
C LEU A 95 -11.54 -1.64 8.24
N PHE A 96 -10.42 -2.29 8.57
CA PHE A 96 -9.08 -1.91 8.16
C PHE A 96 -8.20 -3.18 7.98
N PRO A 97 -7.06 -3.08 7.28
CA PRO A 97 -6.16 -4.22 7.07
C PRO A 97 -5.73 -4.87 8.39
N ASP A 98 -5.80 -6.20 8.45
CA ASP A 98 -5.43 -7.01 9.62
C ASP A 98 -6.24 -6.73 10.91
N GLY A 99 -7.40 -6.08 10.79
CA GLY A 99 -8.36 -5.92 11.89
C GLY A 99 -9.10 -7.22 12.24
N GLU A 100 -9.74 -7.22 13.41
CA GLU A 100 -10.61 -8.31 13.86
C GLU A 100 -11.93 -8.35 13.05
N GLY A 101 -12.47 -9.56 12.90
CA GLY A 101 -13.65 -9.91 12.12
C GLY A 101 -14.91 -10.16 12.93
#